data_AF-A0A2S5RFS0-F1
#
_entry.id   AF-A0A2S5RFS0-F1
#
_cell.length_a   1.000
_cell.length_b   1.000
_cell.length_c   1.000
_cell.angle_alpha   90.00
_cell.angle_beta   90.00
_cell.angle_gamma   90.00
#
_symmetry.space_group_name_H-M   'P 1'
#
loop_
_entity.id
_entity.type
_entity.pdbx_description
1 polymer ?
#
loop_
_entity_poly.entity_id
_entity_poly.type
_entity_poly.pdbx_seq_one_letter_code
_entity_poly.pdbx_strand_id
1 'polypeptide(L)'
;MQAKPKMPKLRVVDFIETGWISNFWIRNHQVFFTDTTLQHQKHFLLKMDLNILLENLKNKNTWERKFIAHPSPMFSDPLALSNTDLQVENVFADYIFNLDENAQPILVTEEYLYLGSNQKFKFYKHLKLNQTFYWDQEFIPYKYNLKKIVNIKTETIFLTENKEIIYQDEIIYISPKNLMIANFDTKAFLVSDEATGELFYLNLDNLAEKNVIWKGAFFYRLECYDKKIIIGKPLTRDGEINFYLPIKFIF
;
A
#
# COMPACT_ATOMS: atom_id res chain seq x y z
N MET A 1 -7.50 -33.60 -17.74
CA MET A 1 -6.95 -32.26 -17.43
C MET A 1 -8.11 -31.37 -17.02
N GLN A 2 -8.19 -30.97 -15.74
CA GLN A 2 -9.18 -29.97 -15.32
C GLN A 2 -8.71 -28.61 -15.84
N ALA A 3 -9.59 -27.88 -16.54
CA ALA A 3 -9.30 -26.54 -17.02
C ALA A 3 -9.05 -25.64 -15.80
N LYS A 4 -7.88 -24.99 -15.74
CA LYS A 4 -7.62 -23.97 -14.72
C LYS A 4 -8.70 -22.89 -14.85
N PRO A 5 -9.39 -22.51 -13.76
CA PRO A 5 -10.43 -21.50 -13.82
C PRO A 5 -9.85 -20.20 -14.38
N LYS A 6 -10.45 -19.69 -15.46
CA LYS A 6 -10.04 -18.43 -16.08
C LYS A 6 -10.38 -17.30 -15.12
N MET A 7 -9.39 -16.53 -14.67
CA MET A 7 -9.66 -15.40 -13.79
C MET A 7 -10.62 -14.42 -14.45
N PRO A 8 -11.56 -13.83 -13.68
CA PRO A 8 -12.43 -12.78 -14.19
C PRO A 8 -11.59 -11.62 -14.73
N LYS A 9 -12.13 -10.92 -15.74
CA LYS A 9 -11.45 -9.77 -16.34
C LYS A 9 -11.39 -8.64 -15.31
N LEU A 10 -10.20 -8.39 -14.75
CA LEU A 10 -9.96 -7.31 -13.81
C LEU A 10 -10.22 -5.96 -14.48
N ARG A 11 -10.91 -5.07 -13.76
CA ARG A 11 -11.12 -3.68 -14.16
C ARG A 11 -10.09 -2.81 -13.46
N VAL A 12 -9.42 -1.96 -14.24
CA VAL A 12 -8.49 -0.96 -13.72
C VAL A 12 -9.12 0.41 -13.92
N VAL A 13 -9.19 1.20 -12.86
CA VAL A 13 -9.65 2.59 -12.91
C VAL A 13 -8.71 3.48 -12.13
N ASP A 14 -8.56 4.72 -12.56
CA ASP A 14 -7.89 5.78 -11.83
C ASP A 14 -8.69 7.07 -11.88
N PHE A 15 -8.43 7.94 -10.90
CA PHE A 15 -9.08 9.23 -10.72
C PHE A 15 -8.03 10.30 -10.58
N ILE A 16 -8.04 11.29 -11.47
CA ILE A 16 -7.05 12.37 -11.47
C ILE A 16 -7.05 13.08 -10.10
N GLU A 17 -8.23 13.18 -9.49
CA GLU A 17 -8.49 13.77 -8.19
C GLU A 17 -7.77 13.06 -7.04
N THR A 18 -7.25 11.84 -7.22
CA THR A 18 -6.48 11.10 -6.21
C THR A 18 -4.98 11.39 -6.25
N GLY A 19 -4.52 12.27 -7.14
CA GLY A 19 -3.11 12.61 -7.29
C GLY A 19 -2.44 13.16 -6.02
N TRP A 20 -3.22 13.83 -5.14
CA TRP A 20 -2.75 14.38 -3.87
C TRP A 20 -2.48 13.33 -2.79
N ILE A 21 -2.87 12.07 -2.99
CA ILE A 21 -2.67 11.01 -2.00
C ILE A 21 -1.26 10.43 -2.13
N SER A 22 -0.45 10.46 -1.06
CA SER A 22 0.89 9.84 -1.00
C SER A 22 0.87 8.40 -0.53
N ASN A 23 0.13 8.15 0.55
CA ASN A 23 0.05 6.87 1.22
C ASN A 23 -1.40 6.52 1.49
N PHE A 24 -1.61 5.23 1.62
CA PHE A 24 -2.90 4.65 1.95
C PHE A 24 -2.70 3.32 2.65
N TRP A 25 -3.67 2.95 3.47
CA TRP A 25 -3.66 1.70 4.23
C TRP A 25 -5.07 1.16 4.32
N ILE A 26 -5.21 -0.17 4.33
CA ILE A 26 -6.49 -0.82 4.60
C ILE A 26 -6.42 -1.48 5.98
N ARG A 27 -7.21 -1.02 6.94
CA ARG A 27 -7.25 -1.54 8.32
C ARG A 27 -8.69 -1.54 8.83
N ASN A 28 -9.11 -2.61 9.51
CA ASN A 28 -10.41 -2.68 10.18
C ASN A 28 -11.60 -2.26 9.28
N HIS A 29 -11.64 -2.72 8.03
CA HIS A 29 -12.64 -2.35 7.02
C HIS A 29 -12.69 -0.85 6.66
N GLN A 30 -11.66 -0.09 7.02
CA GLN A 30 -11.48 1.31 6.62
C GLN A 30 -10.29 1.41 5.66
N VAL A 31 -10.37 2.38 4.75
CA VAL A 31 -9.25 2.79 3.91
C VAL A 31 -8.82 4.17 4.36
N PHE A 32 -7.56 4.29 4.74
CA PHE A 32 -6.94 5.52 5.19
C PHE A 32 -6.13 6.15 4.04
N PHE A 33 -6.10 7.48 3.98
CA PHE A 33 -5.38 8.26 2.97
C PHE A 33 -4.66 9.44 3.64
N THR A 34 -3.51 9.84 3.09
CA THR A 34 -2.74 10.99 3.57
C THR A 34 -2.17 11.81 2.42
N ASP A 35 -1.90 13.08 2.70
CA ASP A 35 -1.46 14.06 1.69
C ASP A 35 -0.02 13.88 1.24
N THR A 36 0.27 14.35 0.03
CA THR A 36 1.54 14.13 -0.67
C THR A 36 2.76 14.86 -0.13
N THR A 37 2.60 15.96 0.59
CA THR A 37 3.70 16.92 0.72
C THR A 37 4.20 17.04 2.15
N LEU A 38 5.53 17.05 2.32
CA LEU A 38 6.24 17.45 3.54
C LEU A 38 6.26 18.98 3.73
N GLN A 39 5.72 19.72 2.75
CA GLN A 39 5.80 21.19 2.69
C GLN A 39 4.58 21.86 3.31
N HIS A 40 3.51 21.10 3.57
CA HIS A 40 2.32 21.64 4.21
C HIS A 40 2.53 21.77 5.71
N GLN A 41 1.95 22.81 6.30
CA GLN A 41 1.92 22.98 7.77
C GLN A 41 0.94 22.01 8.45
N LYS A 42 0.12 21.31 7.67
CA LYS A 42 -0.94 20.41 8.14
C LYS A 42 -1.00 19.19 7.21
N HIS A 43 -1.03 18.02 7.83
CA HIS A 43 -1.20 16.74 7.16
C HIS A 43 -2.48 16.08 7.66
N PHE A 44 -3.34 15.70 6.74
CA PHE A 44 -4.63 15.11 7.05
C PHE A 44 -4.51 13.58 7.08
N LEU A 45 -5.05 12.97 8.14
CA LEU A 45 -5.42 11.56 8.12
C LEU A 45 -6.89 11.48 7.73
N LEU A 46 -7.15 10.90 6.58
CA LEU A 46 -8.49 10.79 6.02
C LEU A 46 -8.89 9.34 5.97
N LYS A 47 -10.17 9.04 6.15
CA LYS A 47 -10.68 7.67 6.09
C LYS A 47 -11.98 7.56 5.30
N MET A 48 -12.23 6.36 4.79
CA MET A 48 -13.49 5.96 4.15
C MET A 48 -13.76 4.49 4.47
N ASP A 49 -15.05 4.14 4.66
CA ASP A 49 -15.43 2.74 4.75
C ASP A 49 -15.13 2.00 3.45
N LEU A 50 -14.56 0.80 3.55
CA LEU A 50 -14.16 0.03 2.40
C LEU A 50 -15.36 -0.38 1.52
N ASN A 51 -16.54 -0.63 2.09
CA ASN A 51 -17.73 -0.96 1.31
C ASN A 51 -18.21 0.25 0.52
N ILE A 52 -18.14 1.46 1.11
CA ILE A 52 -18.44 2.72 0.42
C ILE A 52 -17.48 2.91 -0.76
N LEU A 53 -16.18 2.68 -0.57
CA LEU A 53 -15.19 2.70 -1.67
C LEU A 53 -15.56 1.72 -2.78
N LEU A 54 -15.84 0.46 -2.42
CA LEU A 54 -16.18 -0.59 -3.39
C LEU A 54 -17.48 -0.28 -4.15
N GLU A 55 -18.49 0.26 -3.47
CA GLU A 55 -19.74 0.68 -4.07
C GLU A 55 -19.52 1.82 -5.07
N ASN A 56 -18.77 2.85 -4.66
CA ASN A 56 -18.43 3.99 -5.51
C ASN A 56 -17.66 3.58 -6.76
N LEU A 57 -16.73 2.62 -6.64
CA LEU A 57 -15.97 2.10 -7.77
C LEU A 57 -16.85 1.34 -8.79
N LYS A 58 -17.87 0.63 -8.32
CA LYS A 58 -18.82 -0.14 -9.14
C LYS A 58 -19.86 0.75 -9.82
N ASN A 59 -20.51 1.62 -9.05
CA ASN A 59 -21.78 2.25 -9.43
C ASN A 59 -21.62 3.61 -10.12
N LYS A 60 -20.68 4.45 -9.70
CA LYS A 60 -20.56 5.83 -10.23
C LYS A 60 -19.84 5.80 -11.59
N ASN A 61 -20.25 6.56 -12.59
CA ASN A 61 -19.59 6.72 -13.89
C ASN A 61 -18.36 7.67 -13.79
N THR A 62 -17.37 7.60 -14.68
CA THR A 62 -16.07 8.30 -14.53
C THR A 62 -16.17 9.84 -14.44
N TRP A 63 -17.27 10.43 -14.92
CA TRP A 63 -17.45 11.88 -15.06
C TRP A 63 -18.16 12.54 -13.87
N GLU A 64 -18.84 11.78 -13.00
CA GLU A 64 -19.56 12.30 -11.82
C GLU A 64 -18.83 12.00 -10.49
N ARG A 65 -17.62 11.41 -10.55
CA ARG A 65 -16.90 10.87 -9.40
C ARG A 65 -16.12 11.94 -8.63
N LYS A 66 -16.78 12.63 -7.70
CA LYS A 66 -16.10 13.44 -6.68
C LYS A 66 -16.12 12.80 -5.28
N PHE A 67 -16.10 11.47 -5.20
CA PHE A 67 -16.20 10.74 -3.92
C PHE A 67 -14.87 10.68 -3.13
N ILE A 68 -13.74 10.93 -3.79
CA ILE A 68 -12.41 11.08 -3.16
C ILE A 68 -11.85 12.46 -3.53
N ALA A 69 -12.45 13.52 -2.98
CA ALA A 69 -11.92 14.87 -3.07
C ALA A 69 -11.25 15.26 -1.75
N HIS A 70 -10.15 16.02 -1.84
CA HIS A 70 -9.42 16.47 -0.68
C HIS A 70 -10.32 17.40 0.17
N PRO A 71 -10.49 17.18 1.49
CA PRO A 71 -11.50 17.89 2.27
C PRO A 71 -11.16 19.36 2.59
N SER A 72 -9.91 19.78 2.39
CA SER A 72 -9.55 21.21 2.48
C SER A 72 -10.00 22.01 1.25
N PRO A 73 -10.62 23.18 1.44
CA PRO A 73 -10.99 24.09 0.35
C PRO A 73 -9.80 24.70 -0.39
N MET A 74 -8.57 24.52 0.11
CA MET A 74 -7.37 24.91 -0.65
C MET A 74 -7.08 23.98 -1.83
N PHE A 75 -7.60 22.75 -1.82
CA PHE A 75 -7.28 21.71 -2.81
C PHE A 75 -8.50 21.18 -3.55
N SER A 76 -9.71 21.63 -3.21
CA SER A 76 -10.94 21.13 -3.81
C SER A 76 -12.00 22.22 -3.84
N ASP A 77 -12.74 22.27 -4.95
CA ASP A 77 -13.86 23.19 -5.10
C ASP A 77 -15.03 22.81 -4.17
N PRO A 78 -15.93 23.76 -3.82
CA PRO A 78 -17.04 23.49 -2.90
C PRO A 78 -17.95 22.33 -3.32
N LEU A 79 -18.14 22.12 -4.63
CA LEU A 79 -18.94 21.01 -5.15
C LEU A 79 -18.21 19.67 -4.99
N ALA A 80 -16.88 19.65 -5.05
CA ALA A 80 -16.08 18.47 -4.74
C ALA A 80 -16.16 18.13 -3.25
N LEU A 81 -16.04 19.14 -2.40
CA LEU A 81 -16.14 18.98 -0.95
C LEU A 81 -17.51 18.46 -0.52
N SER A 82 -18.59 18.95 -1.13
CA SER A 82 -19.95 18.51 -0.77
C SER A 82 -20.26 17.08 -1.19
N ASN A 83 -19.46 16.49 -2.08
CA ASN A 83 -19.69 15.18 -2.69
C ASN A 83 -18.66 14.13 -2.28
N THR A 84 -17.66 14.50 -1.46
CA THR A 84 -16.64 13.57 -0.99
C THR A 84 -17.21 12.67 0.10
N ASP A 85 -16.93 11.38 0.01
CA ASP A 85 -17.25 10.39 1.05
C ASP A 85 -16.10 10.27 2.08
N LEU A 86 -15.02 11.03 1.90
CA LEU A 86 -13.88 11.07 2.81
C LEU A 86 -14.22 11.80 4.11
N GLN A 87 -13.88 11.15 5.22
CA GLN A 87 -13.97 11.72 6.56
C GLN A 87 -12.59 12.16 7.04
N VAL A 88 -12.51 13.34 7.64
CA VAL A 88 -11.29 13.78 8.34
C VAL A 88 -11.24 13.05 9.68
N GLU A 89 -10.28 12.15 9.84
CA GLU A 89 -10.03 11.48 11.12
C GLU A 89 -9.31 12.43 12.08
N ASN A 90 -8.20 13.02 11.61
CA ASN A 90 -7.39 13.93 12.40
C ASN A 90 -6.47 14.77 11.50
N VAL A 91 -5.86 15.81 12.08
CA VAL A 91 -4.93 16.73 11.41
C VAL A 91 -3.66 16.86 12.23
N PHE A 92 -2.52 16.67 11.60
CA PHE A 92 -1.20 16.64 12.24
C PHE A 92 -0.32 17.78 11.72
N ALA A 93 0.59 18.24 12.58
CA ALA A 93 1.61 19.21 12.19
C ALA A 93 2.76 18.55 11.38
N ASP A 94 3.01 17.27 11.64
CA ASP A 94 4.06 16.48 10.99
C ASP A 94 3.49 15.45 10.00
N TYR A 95 4.33 15.05 9.05
CA TYR A 95 3.95 14.08 8.03
C TYR A 95 3.69 12.70 8.62
N ILE A 96 2.55 12.12 8.23
CA ILE A 96 2.16 10.77 8.60
C ILE A 96 2.89 9.78 7.69
N PHE A 97 3.87 9.09 8.26
CA PHE A 97 4.74 8.19 7.52
C PHE A 97 4.14 6.79 7.38
N ASN A 98 3.47 6.30 8.43
CA ASN A 98 2.82 4.99 8.46
C ASN A 98 1.66 4.95 9.46
N LEU A 99 0.90 3.85 9.48
CA LEU A 99 -0.01 3.52 10.56
C LEU A 99 0.49 2.27 11.31
N ASP A 100 0.27 2.23 12.62
CA ASP A 100 0.52 1.04 13.43
C ASP A 100 -0.59 -0.03 13.26
N GLU A 101 -0.49 -1.12 14.01
CA GLU A 101 -1.47 -2.22 14.03
C GLU A 101 -2.88 -1.81 14.49
N ASN A 102 -3.00 -0.72 15.24
CA ASN A 102 -4.26 -0.15 15.74
C ASN A 102 -4.74 1.04 14.90
N ALA A 103 -4.17 1.22 13.70
CA ALA A 103 -4.41 2.35 12.81
C ALA A 103 -4.07 3.72 13.41
N GLN A 104 -3.18 3.77 14.40
CA GLN A 104 -2.64 5.02 14.93
C GLN A 104 -1.51 5.54 14.04
N PRO A 105 -1.45 6.84 13.77
CA PRO A 105 -0.44 7.42 12.89
C PRO A 105 0.94 7.44 13.53
N ILE A 106 1.94 7.10 12.71
CA ILE A 106 3.37 7.19 13.03
C ILE A 106 3.92 8.36 12.22
N LEU A 107 4.43 9.37 12.92
CA LEU A 107 4.92 10.60 12.33
C LEU A 107 6.38 10.47 11.89
N VAL A 108 6.81 11.31 10.95
CA VAL A 108 8.20 11.31 10.43
C VAL A 108 9.25 11.69 11.48
N THR A 109 8.83 12.36 12.55
CA THR A 109 9.67 12.79 13.68
C THR A 109 10.01 11.64 14.64
N GLU A 110 9.30 10.52 14.54
CA GLU A 110 9.55 9.34 15.35
C GLU A 110 10.92 8.71 15.03
N GLU A 111 11.58 8.17 16.04
CA GLU A 111 12.89 7.53 15.85
C GLU A 111 12.78 6.18 15.14
N TYR A 112 11.66 5.48 15.39
CA TYR A 112 11.39 4.14 14.93
C TYR A 112 10.08 4.07 14.14
N LEU A 113 10.14 3.47 12.95
CA LEU A 113 8.98 3.10 12.16
C LEU A 113 8.59 1.67 12.46
N TYR A 114 7.36 1.43 12.91
CA TYR A 114 6.79 0.08 12.94
C TYR A 114 6.62 -0.49 11.53
N LEU A 115 7.18 -1.68 11.28
CA LEU A 115 7.10 -2.38 9.99
C LEU A 115 6.04 -3.48 9.98
N GLY A 116 5.73 -4.05 11.14
CA GLY A 116 4.85 -5.20 11.29
C GLY A 116 5.31 -6.14 12.39
N SER A 117 4.70 -7.32 12.47
CA SER A 117 5.02 -8.35 13.47
C SER A 117 5.13 -9.73 12.84
N ASN A 118 5.94 -10.60 13.44
CA ASN A 118 6.00 -12.03 13.16
C ASN A 118 5.88 -12.78 14.49
N GLN A 119 4.82 -13.57 14.65
CA GLN A 119 4.51 -14.29 15.88
C GLN A 119 4.51 -13.39 17.13
N LYS A 120 5.62 -13.38 17.89
CA LYS A 120 5.79 -12.61 19.13
C LYS A 120 6.62 -11.34 18.94
N PHE A 121 7.33 -11.21 17.83
CA PHE A 121 8.26 -10.11 17.62
C PHE A 121 7.60 -8.99 16.82
N LYS A 122 7.77 -7.76 17.29
CA LYS A 122 7.43 -6.54 16.55
C LYS A 122 8.71 -6.00 15.91
N PHE A 123 8.62 -5.63 14.64
CA PHE A 123 9.76 -5.15 13.86
C PHE A 123 9.67 -3.65 13.65
N TYR A 124 10.81 -2.99 13.80
CA TYR A 124 10.93 -1.56 13.71
C TYR A 124 12.13 -1.19 12.85
N LYS A 125 11.99 -0.14 12.05
CA LYS A 125 13.08 0.48 11.30
C LYS A 125 13.51 1.74 12.01
N HIS A 126 14.76 1.77 12.47
CA HIS A 126 15.34 3.00 12.98
C HIS A 126 15.60 3.94 11.80
N LEU A 127 14.95 5.11 11.80
CA LEU A 127 14.94 6.00 10.63
C LEU A 127 16.31 6.62 10.32
N LYS A 128 17.07 7.01 11.35
CA LYS A 128 18.42 7.58 11.20
C LYS A 128 19.49 6.56 10.82
N LEU A 129 19.50 5.41 11.49
CA LEU A 129 20.48 4.34 11.21
C LEU A 129 20.15 3.57 9.93
N ASN A 130 18.91 3.70 9.43
CA ASN A 130 18.39 2.91 8.33
C ASN A 130 18.61 1.41 8.56
N GLN A 131 18.37 0.94 9.79
CA GLN A 131 18.57 -0.45 10.23
C GLN A 131 17.28 -0.98 10.85
N THR A 132 17.01 -2.27 10.63
CA THR A 132 15.87 -2.96 11.23
C THR A 132 16.25 -3.61 12.56
N PHE A 133 15.34 -3.50 13.51
CA PHE A 133 15.39 -4.11 14.83
C PHE A 133 14.10 -4.91 15.05
N TYR A 134 14.16 -5.92 15.91
CA TYR A 134 12.97 -6.48 16.51
C TYR A 134 12.96 -6.18 18.02
N TRP A 135 11.77 -6.06 18.59
CA TRP A 135 11.59 -5.82 20.01
C TRP A 135 11.44 -7.13 20.77
N ASP A 136 12.33 -7.37 21.73
CA ASP A 136 12.27 -8.44 22.73
C ASP A 136 12.87 -7.95 24.05
N GLN A 137 12.05 -7.27 24.86
CA GLN A 137 12.45 -6.51 26.06
C GLN A 137 13.39 -5.30 25.77
N GLU A 138 14.19 -5.39 24.71
CA GLU A 138 15.03 -4.36 24.13
C GLU A 138 15.00 -4.42 22.59
N PHE A 139 15.57 -3.41 21.94
CA PHE A 139 15.73 -3.41 20.48
C PHE A 139 16.96 -4.22 20.07
N ILE A 140 16.72 -5.35 19.40
CA ILE A 140 17.78 -6.24 18.92
C ILE A 140 17.95 -6.07 17.41
N PRO A 141 19.17 -5.81 16.89
CA PRO A 141 19.41 -5.73 15.46
C PRO A 141 18.93 -6.97 14.71
N TYR A 142 18.17 -6.76 13.64
CA TYR A 142 17.73 -7.84 12.76
C TYR A 142 18.71 -8.04 11.62
N LYS A 143 18.89 -9.30 11.18
CA LYS A 143 19.85 -9.69 10.14
C LYS A 143 19.57 -9.06 8.77
N TYR A 144 18.32 -8.69 8.49
CA TYR A 144 17.93 -8.03 7.25
C TYR A 144 17.50 -6.59 7.50
N ASN A 145 17.84 -5.70 6.57
CA ASN A 145 17.23 -4.37 6.54
C ASN A 145 15.91 -4.44 5.77
N LEU A 146 14.81 -4.42 6.51
CA LEU A 146 13.47 -4.60 6.00
C LEU A 146 12.86 -3.27 5.52
N LYS A 147 12.21 -3.35 4.36
CA LYS A 147 11.41 -2.28 3.76
C LYS A 147 9.92 -2.43 4.08
N LYS A 148 9.39 -3.66 4.04
CA LYS A 148 7.98 -3.97 4.33
C LYS A 148 7.82 -5.39 4.85
N ILE A 149 6.82 -5.60 5.70
CA ILE A 149 6.39 -6.91 6.18
C ILE A 149 4.93 -7.11 5.76
N VAL A 150 4.61 -8.32 5.29
CA VAL A 150 3.25 -8.74 4.96
C VAL A 150 2.95 -10.03 5.68
N ASN A 151 1.84 -10.06 6.40
CA ASN A 151 1.35 -11.26 7.08
C ASN A 151 0.22 -11.91 6.28
N ILE A 152 0.30 -13.22 6.10
CA ILE A 152 -0.65 -14.08 5.40
C ILE A 152 -1.07 -15.18 6.39
N LYS A 153 -2.16 -14.96 7.11
CA LYS A 153 -2.53 -15.79 8.28
C LYS A 153 -1.35 -15.86 9.28
N THR A 154 -0.76 -17.04 9.43
CA THR A 154 0.37 -17.34 10.34
C THR A 154 1.72 -17.14 9.67
N GLU A 155 1.75 -16.93 8.36
CA GLU A 155 2.97 -16.80 7.58
C GLU A 155 3.37 -15.33 7.45
N THR A 156 4.68 -15.08 7.47
CA THR A 156 5.23 -13.73 7.31
C THR A 156 6.17 -13.68 6.11
N ILE A 157 5.94 -12.68 5.26
CA ILE A 157 6.76 -12.37 4.09
C ILE A 157 7.48 -11.06 4.33
N PHE A 158 8.78 -11.05 4.10
CA PHE A 158 9.63 -9.88 4.25
C PHE A 158 10.04 -9.35 2.88
N LEU A 159 10.01 -8.04 2.71
CA LEU A 159 10.67 -7.34 1.61
C LEU A 159 11.85 -6.56 2.18
N THR A 160 13.04 -6.78 1.65
CA THR A 160 14.26 -6.08 2.07
C THR A 160 14.50 -4.80 1.26
N GLU A 161 15.35 -3.90 1.77
CA GLU A 161 15.84 -2.75 1.00
C GLU A 161 16.69 -3.17 -0.21
N ASN A 162 17.25 -4.38 -0.19
CA ASN A 162 18.02 -4.97 -1.30
C ASN A 162 17.13 -5.58 -2.40
N LYS A 163 15.81 -5.34 -2.37
CA LYS A 163 14.84 -5.81 -3.37
C LYS A 163 14.74 -7.34 -3.40
N GLU A 164 14.88 -7.97 -2.24
CA GLU A 164 14.68 -9.40 -2.04
C GLU A 164 13.37 -9.63 -1.29
N ILE A 165 12.64 -10.66 -1.69
CA ILE A 165 11.49 -11.16 -0.95
C ILE A 165 11.93 -12.43 -0.23
N ILE A 166 11.77 -12.44 1.09
CA ILE A 166 12.20 -13.51 1.97
C ILE A 166 10.99 -14.15 2.62
N TYR A 167 10.98 -15.48 2.62
CA TYR A 167 9.98 -16.32 3.30
C TYR A 167 10.70 -17.51 3.92
N GLN A 168 10.41 -17.80 5.20
CA GLN A 168 11.08 -18.88 5.94
C GLN A 168 12.61 -18.82 5.87
N ASP A 169 13.17 -17.62 5.97
CA ASP A 169 14.62 -17.33 5.87
C ASP A 169 15.28 -17.64 4.51
N GLU A 170 14.49 -17.92 3.47
CA GLU A 170 14.95 -18.11 2.10
C GLU A 170 14.57 -16.95 1.20
N ILE A 171 15.46 -16.57 0.28
CA ILE A 171 15.14 -15.61 -0.78
C ILE A 171 14.32 -16.34 -1.84
N ILE A 172 13.05 -15.96 -1.94
CA ILE A 172 12.09 -16.61 -2.86
C ILE A 172 11.88 -15.81 -4.15
N TYR A 173 12.25 -14.53 -4.16
CA TYR A 173 12.22 -13.67 -5.35
C TYR A 173 13.20 -12.51 -5.19
N ILE A 174 13.86 -12.14 -6.29
CA ILE A 174 14.75 -10.98 -6.36
C ILE A 174 14.50 -10.21 -7.66
N SER A 175 14.60 -8.89 -7.63
CA SER A 175 14.54 -8.05 -8.82
C SER A 175 15.74 -7.10 -8.90
N PRO A 176 16.25 -6.80 -10.10
CA PRO A 176 17.28 -5.76 -10.27
C PRO A 176 16.75 -4.35 -9.96
N LYS A 177 15.42 -4.15 -9.98
CA LYS A 177 14.76 -2.86 -9.71
C LYS A 177 13.86 -2.93 -8.48
N ASN A 178 13.12 -1.85 -8.20
CA ASN A 178 12.31 -1.78 -6.99
C ASN A 178 11.21 -2.84 -6.98
N LEU A 179 10.97 -3.37 -5.78
CA LEU A 179 9.84 -4.23 -5.46
C LEU A 179 8.92 -3.56 -4.45
N MET A 180 7.66 -3.99 -4.49
CA MET A 180 6.66 -3.74 -3.46
C MET A 180 5.79 -4.99 -3.28
N ILE A 181 5.40 -5.26 -2.04
CA ILE A 181 4.56 -6.40 -1.69
C ILE A 181 3.29 -5.98 -0.95
N ALA A 182 2.24 -6.79 -1.05
CA ALA A 182 1.01 -6.65 -0.28
C ALA A 182 0.38 -8.02 -0.04
N ASN A 183 -0.40 -8.18 1.03
CA ASN A 183 -1.22 -9.38 1.20
C ASN A 183 -2.20 -9.46 0.01
N PHE A 184 -2.38 -10.65 -0.59
CA PHE A 184 -3.41 -10.84 -1.63
C PHE A 184 -4.65 -11.53 -1.06
N ASP A 185 -4.43 -12.67 -0.39
CA ASP A 185 -5.46 -13.43 0.31
C ASP A 185 -4.85 -14.25 1.45
N THR A 186 -5.54 -15.33 1.83
CA THR A 186 -5.09 -16.24 2.88
C THR A 186 -3.95 -17.19 2.52
N LYS A 187 -3.47 -17.22 1.27
CA LYS A 187 -2.46 -18.15 0.76
C LYS A 187 -1.48 -17.53 -0.25
N ALA A 188 -1.61 -16.26 -0.55
CA ALA A 188 -0.82 -15.59 -1.57
C ALA A 188 -0.56 -14.13 -1.20
N PHE A 189 0.50 -13.59 -1.80
CA PHE A 189 0.83 -12.17 -1.74
C PHE A 189 1.09 -11.61 -3.13
N LEU A 190 0.84 -10.31 -3.27
CA LEU A 190 1.12 -9.55 -4.47
C LEU A 190 2.57 -9.09 -4.48
N VAL A 191 3.14 -9.03 -5.68
CA VAL A 191 4.42 -8.43 -5.99
C VAL A 191 4.21 -7.45 -7.15
N SER A 192 4.57 -6.19 -6.92
CA SER A 192 4.76 -5.22 -8.00
C SER A 192 6.25 -5.08 -8.28
N ASP A 193 6.65 -5.36 -9.52
CA ASP A 193 8.06 -5.37 -9.93
C ASP A 193 8.34 -4.32 -10.99
N GLU A 194 9.21 -3.37 -10.66
CA GLU A 194 9.59 -2.28 -11.55
C GLU A 194 10.40 -2.74 -12.76
N ALA A 195 11.15 -3.84 -12.66
CA ALA A 195 11.93 -4.34 -13.79
C ALA A 195 11.04 -4.81 -14.94
N THR A 196 9.89 -5.39 -14.61
CA THR A 196 8.95 -5.98 -15.57
C THR A 196 7.71 -5.14 -15.83
N GLY A 197 7.40 -4.18 -14.93
CA GLY A 197 6.16 -3.41 -14.94
C GLY A 197 4.93 -4.27 -14.66
N GLU A 198 5.13 -5.43 -14.03
CA GLU A 198 4.09 -6.42 -13.75
C GLU A 198 3.64 -6.35 -12.30
N LEU A 199 2.34 -6.58 -12.12
CA LEU A 199 1.73 -6.95 -10.85
C LEU A 199 1.29 -8.41 -10.96
N PHE A 200 1.78 -9.24 -10.06
CA PHE A 200 1.51 -10.67 -10.02
C PHE A 200 1.37 -11.13 -8.57
N TYR A 201 0.86 -12.35 -8.37
CA TYR A 201 0.91 -13.00 -7.07
C TYR A 201 1.73 -14.28 -7.09
N LEU A 202 2.29 -14.62 -5.93
CA LEU A 202 2.91 -15.90 -5.63
C LEU A 202 2.07 -16.63 -4.58
N ASN A 203 1.81 -17.91 -4.80
CA ASN A 203 1.08 -18.77 -3.86
C ASN A 203 2.09 -19.43 -2.91
N LEU A 204 1.84 -19.41 -1.61
CA LEU A 204 2.71 -20.03 -0.61
C LEU A 204 2.81 -21.56 -0.80
N ASP A 205 1.78 -22.19 -1.35
CA ASP A 205 1.78 -23.62 -1.66
C ASP A 205 2.63 -23.94 -2.91
N ASN A 206 2.92 -22.95 -3.77
CA ASN A 206 3.72 -23.11 -4.98
C ASN A 206 4.39 -21.79 -5.41
N LEU A 207 5.50 -21.45 -4.76
CA LEU A 207 6.22 -20.18 -4.97
C LEU A 207 6.89 -20.08 -6.35
N ALA A 208 7.08 -21.19 -7.05
CA ALA A 208 7.64 -21.20 -8.40
C ALA A 208 6.64 -20.68 -9.46
N GLU A 209 5.34 -20.71 -9.17
CA GLU A 209 4.30 -20.30 -10.12
C GLU A 209 3.98 -18.82 -9.99
N LYS A 210 4.52 -18.03 -10.94
CA LYS A 210 4.18 -16.63 -11.11
C LYS A 210 2.84 -16.45 -11.82
N ASN A 211 1.88 -15.79 -11.16
CA ASN A 211 0.55 -15.52 -11.71
C ASN A 211 0.36 -14.02 -11.98
N VAL A 212 0.61 -13.58 -13.21
CA VAL A 212 0.47 -12.17 -13.61
C VAL A 212 -1.01 -11.79 -13.68
N ILE A 213 -1.37 -10.70 -13.00
CA ILE A 213 -2.75 -10.18 -12.95
C ILE A 213 -2.89 -8.84 -13.65
N TRP A 214 -1.81 -8.06 -13.75
CA TRP A 214 -1.82 -6.79 -14.45
C TRP A 214 -0.40 -6.41 -14.93
N LYS A 215 -0.34 -5.59 -15.98
CA LYS A 215 0.90 -5.03 -16.53
C LYS A 215 0.67 -3.58 -16.92
N GLY A 216 1.61 -2.70 -16.57
CA GLY A 216 1.58 -1.32 -17.02
C GLY A 216 2.51 -0.38 -16.26
N ALA A 217 2.63 -0.53 -14.94
CA ALA A 217 3.48 0.34 -14.11
C ALA A 217 3.92 -0.36 -12.83
N PHE A 218 4.97 0.17 -12.22
CA PHE A 218 5.37 -0.18 -10.85
C PHE A 218 4.52 0.58 -9.84
N PHE A 219 4.05 -0.11 -8.80
CA PHE A 219 3.36 0.50 -7.65
C PHE A 219 4.32 0.61 -6.47
N TYR A 220 4.77 1.83 -6.13
CA TYR A 220 5.64 2.04 -4.96
C TYR A 220 4.89 2.01 -3.63
N ARG A 221 3.56 2.20 -3.67
CA ARG A 221 2.64 1.82 -2.60
C ARG A 221 1.60 0.87 -3.17
N LEU A 222 1.36 -0.20 -2.42
CA LEU A 222 0.47 -1.28 -2.81
C LEU A 222 -0.21 -1.82 -1.56
N GLU A 223 -1.53 -1.87 -1.59
CA GLU A 223 -2.37 -2.52 -0.58
C GLU A 223 -3.44 -3.33 -1.29
N CYS A 224 -3.92 -4.39 -0.65
CA CYS A 224 -5.01 -5.19 -1.17
C CYS A 224 -5.87 -5.71 -0.02
N TYR A 225 -7.15 -5.85 -0.29
CA TYR A 225 -8.11 -6.43 0.63
C TYR A 225 -8.76 -7.66 0.00
N ASP A 226 -8.37 -8.83 0.49
CA ASP A 226 -9.00 -10.13 0.23
C ASP A 226 -9.33 -10.39 -1.25
N LYS A 227 -8.39 -10.05 -2.15
CA LYS A 227 -8.55 -10.11 -3.63
C LYS A 227 -9.69 -9.26 -4.21
N LYS A 228 -10.52 -8.63 -3.39
CA LYS A 228 -11.69 -7.83 -3.82
C LYS A 228 -11.26 -6.51 -4.43
N ILE A 229 -10.18 -5.94 -3.92
CA ILE A 229 -9.61 -4.68 -4.42
C ILE A 229 -8.12 -4.63 -4.16
N ILE A 230 -7.39 -4.11 -5.14
CA ILE A 230 -5.99 -3.74 -5.06
C ILE A 230 -5.93 -2.23 -5.29
N ILE A 231 -5.20 -1.55 -4.42
CA ILE A 231 -4.95 -0.11 -4.48
C ILE A 231 -3.46 0.06 -4.71
N GLY A 232 -3.08 0.71 -5.81
CA GLY A 232 -1.69 0.91 -6.20
C GLY A 232 -1.43 2.37 -6.53
N LYS A 233 -0.31 2.93 -6.04
CA LYS A 233 0.16 4.25 -6.43
C LYS A 233 1.40 4.12 -7.33
N PRO A 234 1.29 4.51 -8.61
CA PRO A 234 2.43 4.52 -9.53
C PRO A 234 3.49 5.53 -9.10
N LEU A 235 4.77 5.22 -9.35
CA LEU A 235 5.88 6.15 -9.06
C LEU A 235 6.31 6.95 -10.28
N THR A 236 6.30 6.30 -11.45
CA THR A 236 6.95 6.84 -12.65
C THR A 236 5.98 6.97 -13.81
N ARG A 237 6.21 8.01 -14.61
CA ARG A 237 5.57 8.24 -15.91
C ARG A 237 6.66 8.65 -16.88
N ASP A 238 6.74 7.96 -18.01
CA ASP A 238 7.73 8.23 -19.06
C ASP A 238 9.19 8.21 -18.56
N GLY A 239 9.46 7.40 -17.51
CA GLY A 239 10.79 7.25 -16.91
C GLY A 239 11.10 8.24 -15.78
N GLU A 240 10.24 9.24 -15.54
CA GLU A 240 10.44 10.27 -14.52
C GLU A 240 9.62 9.99 -13.26
N ILE A 241 10.17 10.32 -12.09
CA ILE A 241 9.46 10.22 -10.80
C ILE A 241 8.38 11.30 -10.73
N ASN A 242 7.13 10.89 -10.47
CA ASN A 242 6.01 11.78 -10.29
C ASN A 242 5.10 11.30 -9.14
N PHE A 243 5.19 11.96 -7.99
CA PHE A 243 4.39 11.64 -6.80
C PHE A 243 2.91 12.05 -6.93
N TYR A 244 2.55 12.82 -7.95
CA TYR A 244 1.18 13.29 -8.19
C TYR A 244 0.37 12.39 -9.13
N LEU A 245 0.93 11.24 -9.53
CA LEU A 245 0.20 10.28 -10.35
C LEU A 245 -1.04 9.74 -9.61
N PRO A 246 -2.19 9.62 -10.28
CA PRO A 246 -3.40 9.04 -9.67
C PRO A 246 -3.19 7.66 -9.06
N ILE A 247 -3.93 7.38 -7.99
CA ILE A 247 -4.08 6.01 -7.47
C ILE A 247 -4.85 5.18 -8.50
N LYS A 248 -4.39 3.94 -8.70
CA LYS A 248 -5.08 2.92 -9.49
C LYS A 248 -5.81 1.96 -8.56
N PHE A 249 -7.06 1.69 -8.88
CA PHE A 249 -7.88 0.66 -8.26
C PHE A 249 -8.07 -0.50 -9.25
N ILE A 250 -7.80 -1.72 -8.80
CA ILE A 250 -7.93 -2.95 -9.59
C ILE A 250 -8.88 -3.90 -8.84
N PHE A 251 -9.99 -4.30 -9.47
CA PHE A 251 -11.03 -5.13 -8.87
C PHE A 251 -11.86 -5.90 -9.92
#